data_AF-A0A0V0H844-F1
#
_entry.id   AF-A0A0V0H844-F1
#
_cell.length_a   1.000
_cell.length_b   1.000
_cell.length_c   1.000
_cell.angle_alpha   90.00
_cell.angle_beta   90.00
_cell.angle_gamma   90.00
#
_symmetry.space_group_name_H-M   'P 1'
#
loop_
_entity.id
_entity.type
_entity.pdbx_description
1 polymer ?
#
loop_
_entity_poly.entity_id
_entity_poly.type
_entity_poly.pdbx_seq_one_letter_code
_entity_poly.pdbx_strand_id
1 'polypeptide(L)' 'MCILRSDNAKEYMSQLIWSYVRQHSILHRSPCVDTPSQNGVAKRKSKHLLETAWAFLFQMKVPK' A
#
# COMPACT_ATOMS: atom_id res chain seq x y z
N MET A 1 18.88 0.21 5.84
CA MET A 1 17.79 0.06 6.83
C MET A 1 16.48 0.47 6.18
N CYS A 2 15.60 -0.48 5.91
CA CYS A 2 14.32 -0.24 5.22
C CYS A 2 13.21 0.03 6.24
N ILE A 3 12.29 0.96 5.92
CA ILE A 3 11.19 1.34 6.82
C ILE A 3 9.87 1.12 6.09
N LEU A 4 9.07 0.19 6.60
CA LEU A 4 7.72 -0.06 6.14
C LEU A 4 6.77 0.83 6.93
N ARG A 5 6.04 1.72 6.24
CA ARG A 5 4.93 2.47 6.83
C ARG A 5 3.63 1.97 6.23
N SER A 6 2.79 1.34 7.04
CA SER A 6 1.44 0.90 6.64
C SER A 6 0.43 1.49 7.62
N ASP A 7 -0.83 1.58 7.22
CA ASP A 7 -1.89 1.85 8.17
C ASP A 7 -2.08 0.68 9.15
N ASN A 8 -2.92 0.93 10.18
CA ASN A 8 -3.30 -0.07 11.17
C ASN A 8 -4.33 -1.08 10.64
N ALA A 9 -4.38 -1.33 9.31
CA ALA A 9 -5.25 -2.36 8.79
C ALA A 9 -4.84 -3.73 9.35
N LYS A 10 -5.84 -4.56 9.65
CA LYS A 10 -5.68 -5.86 10.33
C LYS A 10 -4.71 -6.79 9.59
N GLU A 11 -4.64 -6.67 8.28
CA GLU A 11 -3.73 -7.42 7.42
C GLU A 11 -2.26 -7.12 7.75
N TYR A 12 -1.91 -5.84 7.89
CA TYR A 12 -0.56 -5.37 8.26
C TYR A 12 -0.20 -5.57 9.73
N MET A 13 -1.19 -5.83 10.57
CA MET A 13 -1.00 -6.15 11.99
C MET A 13 -0.96 -7.67 12.27
N SER A 14 -1.01 -8.49 11.22
CA SER A 14 -0.92 -9.95 11.36
C SER A 14 0.47 -10.39 11.83
N GLN A 15 0.52 -11.50 12.57
CA GLN A 15 1.78 -12.08 13.06
C GLN A 15 2.71 -12.49 11.91
N LEU A 16 2.13 -12.84 10.75
CA LEU A 16 2.88 -13.21 9.54
C LEU A 16 3.66 -12.03 8.96
N ILE A 17 3.09 -10.83 8.97
CA ILE A 17 3.79 -9.63 8.52
C ILE A 17 4.85 -9.22 9.54
N TRP A 18 4.57 -9.34 10.83
CA TRP A 18 5.54 -9.08 11.88
C TRP A 18 6.77 -10.00 11.80
N SER A 19 6.59 -11.30 11.55
CA SER A 19 7.70 -12.23 11.41
C SER A 19 8.55 -11.93 10.17
N TYR A 20 7.90 -11.64 9.04
CA TYR A 20 8.57 -11.26 7.80
C TYR A 20 9.41 -9.99 7.93
N VAL A 21 8.81 -8.93 8.48
CA VAL A 21 9.46 -7.64 8.72
C VAL A 21 10.68 -7.81 9.65
N ARG A 22 10.55 -8.62 10.71
CA ARG A 22 11.63 -8.91 11.64
C ARG A 22 12.76 -9.72 11.00
N GLN A 23 12.42 -10.72 10.18
CA GLN A 23 13.39 -11.54 9.44
C GLN A 23 14.22 -10.69 8.48
N HIS A 24 13.59 -9.73 7.81
CA HIS A 24 14.25 -8.84 6.85
C HIS A 24 14.86 -7.58 7.49
N SER A 25 14.85 -7.47 8.83
CA SER A 25 15.34 -6.27 9.55
C SER A 25 14.69 -4.97 9.06
N ILE A 26 13.42 -5.05 8.67
CA ILE A 26 12.61 -3.92 8.23
C ILE A 26 12.01 -3.29 9.49
N LEU A 27 12.07 -1.97 9.61
CA LEU A 27 11.38 -1.28 10.69
C LEU A 27 9.95 -1.00 10.25
N HIS A 28 8.98 -1.72 10.81
CA HIS A 28 7.56 -1.41 10.61
C HIS A 28 7.12 -0.29 11.55
N ARG A 29 6.62 0.79 10.96
CA ARG A 29 6.00 1.91 11.68
C ARG A 29 4.54 2.01 11.26
N SER A 30 3.64 1.72 12.17
CA SER A 30 2.27 2.18 12.06
C SER A 30 2.21 3.68 12.39
N PRO A 31 1.56 4.51 11.55
CA PRO A 31 1.22 5.86 11.94
C PRO A 31 0.25 5.81 13.12
N CYS A 32 0.44 6.71 14.08
CA CYS A 32 -0.63 7.05 15.01
C CYS A 32 -1.86 7.49 14.17
N VAL A 33 -3.06 7.20 14.66
CA VAL A 33 -4.35 7.28 13.94
C VAL A 33 -4.56 8.64 13.20
N ASP A 34 -3.82 9.68 13.58
CA ASP A 34 -3.97 11.06 13.12
C ASP A 34 -2.96 11.56 12.07
N THR A 35 -2.36 10.71 11.23
CA THR A 35 -1.56 11.19 10.07
C THR A 35 -2.11 10.79 8.70
N PRO A 36 -3.28 11.35 8.28
CA PRO A 36 -3.89 11.06 6.98
C PRO A 36 -3.03 11.51 5.78
N SER A 37 -2.13 12.49 5.95
CA SER A 37 -1.29 13.04 4.89
C SER A 37 -0.30 12.03 4.30
N GLN A 38 0.23 11.12 5.13
CA GLN A 38 1.19 10.10 4.69
C GLN A 38 0.52 9.00 3.86
N ASN A 39 -0.68 8.58 4.27
CA ASN A 39 -1.46 7.61 3.50
C ASN A 39 -2.03 8.22 2.20
N GLY A 40 -2.13 9.55 2.12
CA GLY A 40 -2.57 10.27 0.93
C GLY A 40 -1.66 10.08 -0.30
N VAL A 41 -0.35 9.87 -0.12
CA VAL A 41 0.57 9.60 -1.25
C VAL A 41 0.36 8.18 -1.79
N ALA A 42 0.29 7.18 -0.89
CA ALA A 42 0.04 5.79 -1.27
C ALA A 42 -1.35 5.64 -1.94
N LYS A 43 -2.38 6.26 -1.37
CA LYS A 43 -3.74 6.29 -1.96
C LYS A 43 -3.76 6.92 -3.34
N ARG A 44 -3.08 8.06 -3.55
CA ARG A 44 -2.98 8.70 -4.88
C ARG A 44 -2.29 7.82 -5.91
N LYS A 45 -1.18 7.16 -5.54
CA LYS A 45 -0.48 6.24 -6.45
C LYS A 45 -1.32 5.02 -6.82
N SER A 46 -2.00 4.42 -5.85
CA SER A 46 -2.90 3.29 -6.10
C SER A 46 -4.05 3.67 -7.03
N LYS A 47 -4.68 4.84 -6.79
CA LYS A 47 -5.71 5.39 -7.66
C LYS A 47 -5.19 5.63 -9.08
N HIS A 48 -4.02 6.26 -9.22
CA HIS A 48 -3.43 6.53 -10.54
C HIS A 48 -3.13 5.23 -11.30
N LEU A 49 -2.59 4.21 -10.63
CA LEU A 49 -2.32 2.91 -11.25
C LEU A 49 -3.62 2.28 -11.79
N LEU A 50 -4.70 2.32 -11.01
CA LEU A 50 -6.00 1.81 -11.41
C LEU A 50 -6.56 2.58 -12.62
N GLU A 51 -6.53 3.91 -12.58
CA GLU A 51 -6.97 4.76 -13.69
C GLU A 51 -6.17 4.52 -14.97
N THR A 52 -4.85 4.32 -14.84
CA THR A 52 -3.97 4.05 -15.98
C THR A 52 -4.27 2.67 -16.58
N ALA A 53 -4.46 1.65 -15.74
CA ALA A 53 -4.88 0.32 -16.18
C ALA A 53 -6.25 0.36 -16.88
N TRP A 54 -7.20 1.13 -16.35
CA TRP A 54 -8.51 1.33 -16.97
C TRP A 54 -8.41 2.04 -18.32
N ALA A 55 -7.57 3.08 -18.43
CA ALA A 55 -7.32 3.76 -19.70
C ALA A 55 -6.73 2.82 -20.74
N PHE A 56 -5.80 1.94 -20.34
CA PHE A 56 -5.27 0.91 -21.23
C PHE A 56 -6.32 -0.12 -21.65
N LEU A 57 -7.13 -0.63 -20.73
CA LEU A 57 -8.23 -1.55 -21.04
C LEU A 57 -9.24 -0.91 -22.01
N PHE A 58 -9.55 0.37 -21.81
CA PHE A 58 -10.43 1.13 -22.69
C PHE A 58 -9.83 1.31 -24.10
N GLN A 59 -8.53 1.63 -24.18
CA GLN A 59 -7.83 1.77 -25.47
C GLN A 59 -7.71 0.44 -26.22
N MET A 60 -7.54 -0.68 -25.51
CA MET A 60 -7.35 -2.00 -26.12
C MET A 60 -8.62 -2.59 -26.75
N LYS A 61 -9.77 -1.88 -26.74
CA LYS A 61 -11.06 -2.36 -27.27
C LYS A 61 -11.36 -3.81 -26.87
N VAL A 62 -11.00 -4.20 -25.64
CA VAL A 62 -11.31 -5.54 -25.14
C VAL A 62 -12.85 -5.64 -25.13
N PRO A 63 -13.47 -6.55 -25.91
CA PRO A 63 -14.91 -6.72 -25.86
C PRO A 63 -15.30 -7.12 -24.44
N LYS A 64 -16.39 -6.56 -23.95
CA LYS A 64 -16.93 -6.88 -22.61
C LYS A 64 -17.21 -8.36 -22.46
#